data_AF-A0A4U1GGZ9-F1
#
_entry.id   AF-A0A4U1GGZ9-F1
#
_cell.length_a   1.000
_cell.length_b   1.000
_cell.length_c   1.000
_cell.angle_alpha   90.00
_cell.angle_beta   90.00
_cell.angle_gamma   90.00
#
_symmetry.space_group_name_H-M   'P 1'
#
loop_
_entity.id
_entity.type
_entity.pdbx_description
1 polymer ?
#
loop_
_entity_poly.entity_id
_entity_poly.type
_entity_poly.pdbx_seq_one_letter_code
_entity_poly.pdbx_strand_id
1 'polypeptide(L)'
;MVRTKGFVLDTNILISAFIIRSSISAKVLAYCIYNGILLFSEETFFEFERVLLRPKFDKYVSKLERTQILYRFSQEAQFKKVKSDFKICRDNNDNMLLNLATDHNTCCIVTGDQDLLVLNPFENIPILTPIEFLSYFNDFDDSLVINEPKVAYTSPREKELIEHPKRAIAEIPEIMRSITKLQEEAARNGLTQEILERLLREAD
;
A
#
# COMPACT_ATOMS: atom_id res chain seq x y z
N MET A 1 9.83 20.63 6.13
CA MET A 1 8.73 20.80 5.17
C MET A 1 7.50 20.13 5.77
N VAL A 2 6.40 20.85 5.98
CA VAL A 2 5.16 20.25 6.50
C VAL A 2 4.59 19.40 5.36
N ARG A 3 4.44 18.09 5.57
CA ARG A 3 3.76 17.24 4.60
C ARG A 3 2.27 17.57 4.64
N THR A 4 1.69 17.97 3.52
CA THR A 4 0.30 18.48 3.45
C THR A 4 -0.69 17.51 2.80
N LYS A 5 -0.20 16.44 2.14
CA LYS A 5 -1.05 15.45 1.48
C LYS A 5 -1.38 14.29 2.42
N GLY A 6 -2.65 14.12 2.75
CA GLY A 6 -3.17 13.00 3.55
C GLY A 6 -3.71 11.90 2.65
N PHE A 7 -3.33 10.65 2.89
CA PHE A 7 -3.79 9.49 2.14
C PHE A 7 -4.49 8.50 3.06
N VAL A 8 -5.60 7.93 2.59
CA VAL A 8 -6.27 6.80 3.25
C VAL A 8 -6.03 5.58 2.37
N LEU A 9 -5.41 4.55 2.95
CA LEU A 9 -5.23 3.27 2.28
C LEU A 9 -6.16 2.26 2.95
N ASP A 10 -6.90 1.53 2.13
CA ASP A 10 -7.65 0.37 2.56
C ASP A 10 -6.70 -0.67 3.19
N THR A 11 -7.19 -1.36 4.21
CA THR A 11 -6.53 -2.47 4.89
C THR A 11 -5.98 -3.49 3.91
N ASN A 12 -6.73 -3.89 2.87
CA ASN A 12 -6.24 -4.89 1.92
C ASN A 12 -5.02 -4.40 1.12
N ILE A 13 -4.93 -3.10 0.85
CA ILE A 13 -3.76 -2.48 0.21
C ILE A 13 -2.56 -2.54 1.16
N LEU A 14 -2.75 -2.18 2.43
CA LEU A 14 -1.70 -2.26 3.44
C LEU A 14 -1.20 -3.69 3.63
N ILE A 15 -2.11 -4.66 3.79
CA ILE A 15 -1.78 -6.08 3.95
C ILE A 15 -1.00 -6.61 2.75
N SER A 16 -1.47 -6.31 1.54
CA SER A 16 -0.79 -6.68 0.30
C SER A 16 0.62 -6.11 0.20
N ALA A 17 0.80 -4.83 0.59
CA ALA A 17 2.10 -4.17 0.61
C ALA A 17 3.12 -4.85 1.55
N PHE A 18 2.66 -5.38 2.69
CA PHE A 18 3.54 -6.04 3.67
C PHE A 18 3.85 -7.49 3.33
N ILE A 19 2.87 -8.22 2.77
CA ILE A 19 3.06 -9.63 2.43
C ILE A 19 3.88 -9.76 1.14
N ILE A 20 3.56 -8.97 0.11
CA ILE A 20 4.31 -8.94 -1.15
C ILE A 20 4.95 -7.57 -1.30
N ARG A 21 6.23 -7.50 -0.94
CA ARG A 21 6.99 -6.24 -0.96
C ARG A 21 7.29 -5.68 -2.35
N SER A 22 7.07 -6.46 -3.41
CA SER A 22 7.15 -6.04 -4.82
C SER A 22 5.78 -5.68 -5.43
N SER A 23 4.70 -5.78 -4.65
CA SER A 23 3.34 -5.53 -5.14
C SER A 23 3.15 -4.06 -5.55
N ILE A 24 2.12 -3.84 -6.37
CA ILE A 24 1.68 -2.48 -6.71
C ILE A 24 1.30 -1.73 -5.42
N SER A 25 0.64 -2.40 -4.48
CA SER A 25 0.31 -1.86 -3.16
C SER A 25 1.54 -1.42 -2.36
N ALA A 26 2.66 -2.14 -2.44
CA ALA A 26 3.91 -1.73 -1.81
C ALA A 26 4.47 -0.43 -2.42
N LYS A 27 4.34 -0.26 -3.75
CA LYS A 27 4.72 0.99 -4.43
C LYS A 27 3.83 2.16 -4.02
N VAL A 28 2.52 1.95 -3.93
CA VAL A 28 1.54 2.94 -3.42
C VAL A 28 1.93 3.36 -2.00
N LEU A 29 2.11 2.39 -1.10
CA LEU A 29 2.47 2.67 0.29
C LEU A 29 3.77 3.49 0.40
N ALA A 30 4.80 3.10 -0.35
CA ALA A 30 6.06 3.82 -0.39
C ALA A 30 5.88 5.27 -0.89
N TYR A 31 5.06 5.48 -1.92
CA TYR A 31 4.74 6.82 -2.39
C TYR A 31 4.06 7.66 -1.30
N CYS A 32 3.03 7.11 -0.63
CA CYS A 32 2.31 7.82 0.42
C CYS A 32 3.23 8.18 1.59
N ILE A 33 4.09 7.27 2.03
CA ILE A 33 5.07 7.50 3.10
C ILE A 33 6.10 8.56 2.69
N TYR A 34 6.49 8.64 1.42
CA TYR A 34 7.49 9.61 0.97
C TYR A 34 6.90 11.00 0.73
N ASN A 35 5.73 11.05 0.10
CA ASN A 35 5.13 12.29 -0.42
C ASN A 35 4.01 12.86 0.47
N GLY A 36 3.63 12.18 1.54
CA GLY A 36 2.55 12.61 2.40
C GLY A 36 2.49 11.92 3.76
N ILE A 37 1.28 11.81 4.27
CA ILE A 37 0.98 11.26 5.59
C ILE A 37 -0.14 10.23 5.41
N LEU A 38 0.05 9.04 5.99
CA LEU A 38 -1.02 8.07 6.11
C LEU A 38 -1.95 8.47 7.25
N LEU A 39 -3.24 8.47 6.95
CA LEU A 39 -4.26 8.83 7.92
C LEU A 39 -4.96 7.57 8.40
N PHE A 40 -5.14 7.48 9.72
CA PHE A 40 -5.94 6.46 10.37
C PHE A 40 -6.95 7.11 11.32
N SER A 41 -8.10 6.48 11.50
CA SER A 41 -8.85 6.58 12.74
C SER A 41 -8.44 5.43 13.66
N GLU A 42 -8.89 5.44 14.92
CA GLU A 42 -8.72 4.27 15.78
C GLU A 42 -9.35 3.03 15.14
N GLU A 43 -10.56 3.16 14.58
CA GLU A 43 -11.28 2.06 13.93
C GLU A 43 -10.53 1.49 12.72
N THR A 44 -10.05 2.34 11.80
CA THR A 44 -9.32 1.84 10.61
C THR A 44 -7.97 1.22 10.98
N PHE A 45 -7.31 1.73 12.02
CA PHE A 45 -6.07 1.13 12.50
C PHE A 45 -6.30 -0.21 13.21
N PHE A 46 -7.36 -0.32 14.02
CA PHE A 46 -7.73 -1.59 14.65
C PHE A 46 -8.11 -2.66 13.62
N GLU A 47 -8.80 -2.28 12.55
CA GLU A 47 -9.08 -3.20 11.45
C GLU A 47 -7.78 -3.68 10.80
N PHE A 48 -6.84 -2.77 10.51
CA PHE A 48 -5.53 -3.13 9.99
C PHE A 48 -4.76 -4.07 10.93
N GLU A 49 -4.72 -3.79 12.23
CA GLU A 49 -4.12 -4.66 13.24
C GLU A 49 -4.77 -6.05 13.26
N ARG A 50 -6.11 -6.10 13.34
CA ARG A 50 -6.90 -7.33 13.41
C ARG A 50 -6.63 -8.22 12.20
N VAL A 51 -6.58 -7.62 11.00
CA VAL A 51 -6.29 -8.37 9.77
C VAL A 51 -4.84 -8.81 9.74
N LEU A 52 -3.88 -7.91 9.96
CA LEU A 52 -2.46 -8.23 9.84
C LEU A 52 -2.05 -9.35 10.81
N LEU A 53 -2.60 -9.38 12.02
CA LEU A 53 -2.28 -10.39 13.03
C LEU A 53 -2.95 -11.77 12.82
N ARG A 54 -3.76 -11.97 11.77
CA ARG A 54 -4.37 -13.28 11.49
C ARG A 54 -3.30 -14.39 11.28
N PRO A 55 -3.46 -15.59 11.84
CA PRO A 55 -2.47 -16.68 11.74
C PRO A 55 -2.14 -17.13 10.31
N LYS A 56 -3.05 -16.93 9.35
CA LYS A 56 -2.82 -17.32 7.95
C LYS A 56 -1.62 -16.62 7.30
N PHE A 57 -1.16 -15.50 7.88
CA PHE A 57 0.01 -14.76 7.43
C PHE A 57 1.32 -15.21 8.07
N ASP A 58 1.29 -16.14 9.04
CA ASP A 58 2.47 -16.66 9.75
C ASP A 58 3.51 -17.27 8.79
N LYS A 59 3.04 -17.86 7.69
CA LYS A 59 3.89 -18.46 6.64
C LYS A 59 4.63 -17.43 5.77
N TYR A 60 4.29 -16.14 5.88
CA TYR A 60 4.83 -15.09 5.02
C TYR A 60 5.60 -14.03 5.80
N VAL A 61 5.05 -13.62 6.94
CA VAL A 61 5.64 -12.60 7.80
C VAL A 61 5.44 -13.04 9.24
N SER A 62 6.53 -13.10 10.00
CA SER A 62 6.46 -13.55 11.39
C SER A 62 5.55 -12.63 12.22
N LYS A 63 4.98 -13.16 13.31
CA LYS A 63 4.16 -12.35 14.22
C LYS A 63 4.95 -11.18 14.82
N LEU A 64 6.24 -11.39 15.10
CA LEU A 64 7.13 -10.35 15.61
C LEU A 64 7.28 -9.21 14.59
N GLU A 65 7.58 -9.53 13.33
CA GLU A 65 7.71 -8.52 12.27
C GLU A 65 6.41 -7.74 12.04
N ARG A 66 5.26 -8.42 12.05
CA ARG A 66 3.95 -7.77 11.94
C ARG A 66 3.67 -6.81 13.10
N THR A 67 4.02 -7.23 14.33
CA THR A 67 3.91 -6.37 15.52
C THR A 67 4.83 -5.15 15.41
N GLN A 68 6.04 -5.32 14.87
CA GLN A 68 6.97 -4.20 14.60
C GLN A 68 6.44 -3.25 13.52
N ILE A 69 5.77 -3.77 12.49
CA ILE A 69 5.11 -2.96 11.46
C ILE A 69 4.02 -2.10 12.09
N LEU A 70 3.12 -2.70 12.88
CA LEU A 70 2.05 -1.98 13.58
C LEU A 70 2.60 -0.90 14.50
N TYR A 71 3.66 -1.23 15.26
CA TYR A 71 4.33 -0.25 16.11
C TYR A 71 4.88 0.92 15.30
N ARG A 72 5.51 0.70 14.15
CA ARG A 72 6.00 1.81 13.31
C ARG A 72 4.86 2.69 12.81
N PHE A 73 3.76 2.09 12.36
CA PHE A 73 2.59 2.85 11.91
C PHE A 73 1.97 3.67 13.04
N SER A 74 1.92 3.14 14.26
CA SER A 74 1.40 3.89 15.40
C SER A 74 2.24 5.13 15.75
N GLN A 75 3.52 5.15 15.36
CA GLN A 75 4.42 6.28 15.54
C GLN A 75 4.44 7.25 14.34
N GLU A 76 4.34 6.73 13.12
CA GLU A 76 4.58 7.51 11.90
C GLU A 76 3.30 8.02 11.22
N ALA A 77 2.18 7.34 11.41
CA ALA A 77 0.90 7.74 10.84
C ALA A 77 0.21 8.81 11.69
N GLN A 78 -0.74 9.55 11.08
CA GLN A 78 -1.52 10.54 11.80
C GLN A 78 -2.90 10.00 12.14
N PHE A 79 -3.16 9.86 13.44
CA PHE A 79 -4.45 9.45 13.96
C PHE A 79 -5.41 10.63 14.02
N LYS A 80 -6.60 10.43 13.48
CA LYS A 80 -7.63 11.44 13.26
C LYS A 80 -8.94 10.97 13.87
N LYS A 81 -9.64 11.90 14.52
CA LYS A 81 -10.99 11.65 15.04
C LYS A 81 -12.01 11.78 13.93
N VAL A 82 -12.88 10.80 13.83
CA VAL A 82 -14.01 10.76 12.90
C VAL A 82 -15.27 11.25 13.61
N LYS A 83 -16.08 12.03 12.91
CA LYS A 83 -17.35 12.61 13.34
C LYS A 83 -18.49 12.22 12.40
N SER A 84 -18.20 12.03 11.11
CA SER A 84 -19.17 11.54 10.13
C SER A 84 -19.56 10.09 10.43
N ASP A 85 -20.81 9.72 10.11
CA ASP A 85 -21.40 8.38 10.30
C ASP A 85 -22.18 7.98 9.03
N PHE A 86 -21.52 8.02 7.87
CA PHE A 86 -22.07 7.53 6.62
C PHE A 86 -22.40 6.03 6.74
N LYS A 87 -23.58 5.64 6.22
CA LYS A 87 -24.08 4.25 6.16
C LYS A 87 -24.48 3.91 4.74
N ILE A 88 -23.52 4.03 3.85
CA ILE A 88 -23.71 3.92 2.39
C ILE A 88 -23.38 2.51 1.95
N CYS A 89 -22.24 2.00 2.40
CA CYS A 89 -21.81 0.63 2.13
C CYS A 89 -22.49 -0.35 3.09
N ARG A 90 -22.64 -1.60 2.65
CA ARG A 90 -23.15 -2.69 3.49
C ARG A 90 -22.11 -3.15 4.50
N ASP A 91 -20.84 -3.10 4.13
CA ASP A 91 -19.73 -3.30 5.05
C ASP A 91 -19.45 -2.01 5.83
N ASN A 92 -19.35 -2.13 7.15
CA ASN A 92 -18.98 -1.03 8.02
C ASN A 92 -17.50 -0.62 7.82
N ASN A 93 -16.64 -1.53 7.36
CA ASN A 93 -15.23 -1.24 7.06
C ASN A 93 -15.07 -0.22 5.93
N ASP A 94 -15.94 -0.29 4.92
CA ASP A 94 -15.96 0.68 3.84
C ASP A 94 -16.42 2.05 4.34
N ASN A 95 -17.49 2.07 5.14
CA ASN A 95 -18.03 3.30 5.69
C ASN A 95 -17.01 4.05 6.57
N MET A 96 -16.20 3.35 7.39
CA MET A 96 -15.17 4.01 8.20
C MET A 96 -14.07 4.67 7.33
N LEU A 97 -13.74 4.10 6.16
CA LEU A 97 -12.78 4.72 5.22
C LEU A 97 -13.37 5.99 4.61
N LEU A 98 -14.64 5.95 4.17
CA LEU A 98 -15.34 7.13 3.62
C LEU A 98 -15.46 8.25 4.66
N ASN A 99 -15.85 7.90 5.90
CA ASN A 99 -15.97 8.85 7.01
C ASN A 99 -14.61 9.53 7.32
N LEU A 100 -13.54 8.74 7.44
CA LEU A 100 -12.19 9.25 7.70
C LEU A 100 -11.71 10.16 6.57
N ALA A 101 -11.92 9.75 5.32
CA ALA A 101 -11.49 10.50 4.16
C ALA A 101 -12.19 11.87 4.06
N THR A 102 -13.50 11.88 4.33
CA THR A 102 -14.35 13.08 4.24
C THR A 102 -14.02 14.08 5.34
N ASP A 103 -13.95 13.64 6.60
CA ASP A 103 -13.73 14.53 7.74
C ASP A 103 -12.37 15.25 7.72
N HIS A 104 -11.40 14.69 7.01
CA HIS A 104 -10.02 15.19 6.98
C HIS A 104 -9.56 15.65 5.60
N ASN A 105 -10.49 15.84 4.64
CA ASN A 105 -10.22 16.33 3.29
C ASN A 105 -9.01 15.65 2.65
N THR A 106 -9.04 14.33 2.64
CA THR A 106 -7.90 13.53 2.19
C THR A 106 -7.70 13.64 0.69
N CYS A 107 -6.47 13.42 0.22
CA CYS A 107 -6.13 13.51 -1.19
C CYS A 107 -6.83 12.42 -2.02
N CYS A 108 -6.94 11.23 -1.46
CA CYS A 108 -7.67 10.11 -2.05
C CYS A 108 -7.82 8.97 -1.04
N ILE A 109 -8.74 8.07 -1.36
CA ILE A 109 -8.79 6.71 -0.83
C ILE A 109 -8.15 5.78 -1.87
N VAL A 110 -7.31 4.84 -1.46
CA VAL A 110 -6.81 3.78 -2.33
C VAL A 110 -7.35 2.44 -1.88
N THR A 111 -8.05 1.74 -2.75
CA THR A 111 -8.72 0.47 -2.46
C THR A 111 -8.75 -0.42 -3.71
N GLY A 112 -8.89 -1.74 -3.50
CA GLY A 112 -9.22 -2.68 -4.56
C GLY A 112 -10.68 -3.12 -4.53
N ASP A 113 -11.48 -2.62 -3.59
CA ASP A 113 -12.87 -3.01 -3.40
C ASP A 113 -13.78 -2.33 -4.41
N GLN A 114 -14.53 -3.14 -5.16
CA GLN A 114 -15.44 -2.63 -6.18
C GLN A 114 -16.62 -1.86 -5.58
N ASP A 115 -17.11 -2.24 -4.40
CA ASP A 115 -18.23 -1.57 -3.71
C ASP A 115 -17.82 -0.15 -3.25
N LEU A 116 -16.53 0.10 -2.96
CA LEU A 116 -15.99 1.44 -2.75
C LEU A 116 -15.69 2.17 -4.08
N LEU A 117 -15.09 1.48 -5.06
CA LEU A 117 -14.68 2.10 -6.32
C LEU A 117 -15.88 2.66 -7.12
N VAL A 118 -17.06 2.05 -7.02
CA VAL A 118 -18.29 2.58 -7.67
C VAL A 118 -18.74 3.93 -7.11
N LEU A 119 -18.25 4.32 -5.92
CA LEU A 119 -18.53 5.61 -5.30
C LEU A 119 -17.56 6.71 -5.76
N ASN A 120 -16.63 6.42 -6.68
CA ASN A 120 -15.63 7.39 -7.13
C ASN A 120 -16.23 8.49 -8.05
N PRO A 121 -16.02 9.79 -7.76
CA PRO A 121 -15.48 10.36 -6.53
C PRO A 121 -16.55 10.47 -5.45
N PHE A 122 -16.16 10.25 -4.18
CA PHE A 122 -17.05 10.39 -3.04
C PHE A 122 -16.77 11.72 -2.33
N GLU A 123 -17.78 12.61 -2.23
CA GLU A 123 -17.61 13.94 -1.61
C GLU A 123 -16.41 14.74 -2.18
N ASN A 124 -16.19 14.63 -3.49
CA ASN A 124 -15.03 15.19 -4.24
C ASN A 124 -13.67 14.58 -3.92
N ILE A 125 -13.64 13.47 -3.17
CA ILE A 125 -12.42 12.71 -2.87
C ILE A 125 -12.30 11.56 -3.89
N PRO A 126 -11.21 11.50 -4.67
CA PRO A 126 -10.96 10.37 -5.56
C PRO A 126 -10.83 9.06 -4.78
N ILE A 127 -11.48 8.01 -5.28
CA ILE A 127 -11.29 6.64 -4.83
C ILE A 127 -10.61 5.90 -5.98
N LEU A 128 -9.37 5.47 -5.76
CA LEU A 128 -8.49 4.98 -6.81
C LEU A 128 -8.07 3.53 -6.53
N THR A 129 -7.95 2.74 -7.60
CA THR A 129 -7.17 1.50 -7.55
C THR A 129 -5.68 1.80 -7.33
N PRO A 130 -4.88 0.82 -6.87
CA PRO A 130 -3.43 1.01 -6.76
C PRO A 130 -2.76 1.42 -8.08
N ILE A 131 -3.24 0.92 -9.21
CA ILE A 131 -2.73 1.25 -10.54
C ILE A 131 -3.08 2.71 -10.87
N GLU A 132 -4.36 3.07 -10.78
CA GLU A 132 -4.81 4.45 -11.04
C GLU A 132 -4.11 5.45 -10.13
N PHE A 133 -3.91 5.11 -8.85
CA PHE A 133 -3.16 5.95 -7.93
C PHE A 133 -1.74 6.22 -8.43
N LEU A 134 -1.01 5.17 -8.85
CA LEU A 134 0.34 5.35 -9.33
C LEU A 134 0.37 6.15 -10.62
N SER A 135 -0.55 5.93 -11.56
CA SER A 135 -0.65 6.70 -12.80
C SER A 135 -1.09 8.15 -12.58
N TYR A 136 -1.84 8.42 -11.52
CA TYR A 136 -2.29 9.76 -11.15
C TYR A 136 -1.20 10.60 -10.46
N PHE A 137 -0.39 9.96 -9.62
CA PHE A 137 0.54 10.64 -8.70
C PHE A 137 2.02 10.50 -9.06
N ASN A 138 2.36 9.53 -9.89
CA ASN A 138 3.62 9.38 -10.59
C ASN A 138 3.25 9.46 -12.07
N ASP A 139 4.06 10.06 -12.95
CA ASP A 139 3.90 9.83 -14.40
C ASP A 139 4.27 8.36 -14.71
N PHE A 140 3.41 7.43 -14.27
CA PHE A 140 3.65 5.99 -14.27
C PHE A 140 3.12 5.45 -15.59
N ASP A 141 4.05 4.95 -16.41
CA ASP A 141 3.72 4.22 -17.62
C ASP A 141 3.16 2.83 -17.23
N ASP A 142 1.92 2.55 -17.66
CA ASP A 142 1.17 1.31 -17.44
C ASP A 142 1.92 0.05 -17.94
N SER A 143 2.99 0.22 -18.73
CA SER A 143 3.87 -0.86 -19.18
C SER A 143 4.61 -1.61 -18.06
N LEU A 144 4.57 -1.11 -16.81
CA LEU A 144 5.23 -1.70 -15.63
C LEU A 144 4.34 -2.64 -14.79
N VAL A 145 3.10 -2.90 -15.22
CA VAL A 145 2.21 -3.91 -14.62
C VAL A 145 2.51 -5.28 -15.24
N ILE A 146 3.27 -6.10 -14.52
CA ILE A 146 3.62 -7.46 -14.94
C ILE A 146 2.46 -8.40 -14.53
N ASN A 147 1.50 -8.63 -15.42
CA ASN A 147 0.99 -10.00 -15.59
C ASN A 147 2.07 -10.77 -16.39
N GLU A 148 2.34 -12.01 -16.02
CA GLU A 148 3.54 -12.80 -16.38
C GLU A 148 3.91 -12.90 -17.90
N PRO A 149 5.00 -13.65 -18.19
CA PRO A 149 6.28 -13.17 -18.70
C PRO A 149 6.30 -12.96 -20.23
N LYS A 150 7.18 -12.07 -20.73
CA LYS A 150 7.96 -12.31 -21.97
C LYS A 150 9.06 -11.28 -22.21
N VAL A 151 10.29 -11.80 -22.09
CA VAL A 151 11.47 -11.58 -22.95
C VAL A 151 12.25 -10.27 -22.83
N ALA A 152 13.56 -10.47 -22.82
CA ALA A 152 14.68 -9.56 -22.73
C ALA A 152 14.67 -8.37 -23.70
N TYR A 153 15.14 -7.22 -23.20
CA TYR A 153 15.79 -6.15 -23.94
C TYR A 153 17.18 -5.91 -23.31
N THR A 154 18.34 -5.73 -23.97
CA THR A 154 18.80 -5.46 -25.36
C THR A 154 19.32 -4.05 -25.68
N SER A 155 19.78 -3.25 -24.71
CA SER A 155 20.79 -2.21 -25.04
C SER A 155 21.67 -1.73 -23.86
N PRO A 156 22.94 -1.35 -24.11
CA PRO A 156 23.81 -0.74 -23.11
C PRO A 156 23.31 0.60 -22.56
N ARG A 157 22.47 1.33 -23.32
CA ARG A 157 21.97 2.67 -22.95
C ARG A 157 20.86 2.62 -21.90
N GLU A 158 20.04 1.56 -21.92
CA GLU A 158 19.03 1.28 -20.88
C GLU A 158 19.68 0.81 -19.56
N LYS A 159 20.85 0.16 -19.64
CA LYS A 159 21.65 -0.24 -18.48
C LYS A 159 22.29 0.96 -17.75
N GLU A 160 22.74 1.97 -18.50
CA GLU A 160 23.43 3.16 -17.95
C GLU A 160 22.49 4.09 -17.14
N LEU A 161 21.24 4.27 -17.60
CA LEU A 161 20.21 5.06 -16.91
C LEU A 161 19.79 4.44 -15.56
N ILE A 162 19.93 3.12 -15.42
CA ILE A 162 19.67 2.38 -14.18
C ILE A 162 20.92 2.34 -13.28
N GLU A 163 22.13 2.32 -13.85
CA GLU A 163 23.39 2.22 -13.12
C GLU A 163 23.85 3.54 -12.44
N HIS A 164 23.36 4.72 -12.87
CA HIS A 164 23.74 6.03 -12.30
C HIS A 164 22.58 6.91 -11.76
N PRO A 165 21.80 6.46 -10.75
CA PRO A 165 20.73 7.27 -10.14
C PRO A 165 21.24 8.26 -9.06
N LYS A 166 22.54 8.59 -9.08
CA LYS A 166 23.32 9.13 -7.95
C LYS A 166 23.11 10.61 -7.59
N ARG A 167 22.18 11.35 -8.20
CA ARG A 167 21.94 12.75 -7.81
C ARG A 167 20.76 12.99 -6.86
N ALA A 168 19.99 11.95 -6.52
CA ALA A 168 18.92 12.05 -5.51
C ALA A 168 18.94 10.94 -4.43
N ILE A 169 19.93 10.04 -4.44
CA ILE A 169 19.95 8.78 -3.66
C ILE A 169 21.24 8.68 -2.81
N ALA A 170 21.42 9.55 -1.82
CA ALA A 170 22.65 9.50 -1.00
C ALA A 170 22.54 8.65 0.28
N GLU A 171 21.34 8.37 0.82
CA GLU A 171 21.21 7.67 2.13
C GLU A 171 20.27 6.44 2.12
N ILE A 172 19.65 6.12 0.99
CA ILE A 172 18.80 4.94 0.76
C ILE A 172 19.53 3.57 0.77
N PRO A 173 20.86 3.43 0.47
CA PRO A 173 21.48 2.12 0.26
C PRO A 173 21.58 1.17 1.47
N GLU A 174 21.64 1.64 2.72
CA GLU A 174 21.83 0.74 3.89
C GLU A 174 20.55 0.00 4.29
N ILE A 175 19.40 0.68 4.21
CA ILE A 175 18.09 0.09 4.51
C ILE A 175 17.72 -0.91 3.41
N MET A 176 17.92 -0.53 2.14
CA MET A 176 17.61 -1.40 1.00
C MET A 176 18.52 -2.63 0.91
N ARG A 177 19.82 -2.53 1.27
CA ARG A 177 20.73 -3.71 1.29
C ARG A 177 20.36 -4.74 2.35
N SER A 178 19.92 -4.30 3.53
CA SER A 178 19.44 -5.20 4.58
C SER A 178 18.16 -5.92 4.14
N ILE A 179 17.30 -5.24 3.38
CA ILE A 179 16.08 -5.80 2.80
C ILE A 179 16.40 -6.76 1.66
N THR A 180 17.37 -6.48 0.78
CA THR A 180 17.73 -7.36 -0.33
C THR A 180 18.34 -8.70 0.08
N LYS A 181 19.11 -8.75 1.18
CA LYS A 181 19.58 -10.02 1.75
C LYS A 181 18.43 -10.91 2.26
N LEU A 182 17.38 -10.30 2.82
CA LEU A 182 16.17 -11.01 3.26
C LEU A 182 15.28 -11.41 2.06
N GLN A 183 15.33 -10.66 0.95
CA GLN A 183 14.60 -10.94 -0.30
C GLN A 183 15.06 -12.22 -1.01
N GLU A 184 16.36 -12.52 -0.99
CA GLU A 184 16.90 -13.77 -1.56
C GLU A 184 16.48 -15.03 -0.78
N GLU A 185 16.12 -14.89 0.50
CA GLU A 185 15.58 -15.98 1.33
C GLU A 185 14.07 -16.17 1.13
N ALA A 186 13.29 -15.09 0.99
CA ALA A 186 11.84 -15.17 0.78
C ALA A 186 11.47 -15.70 -0.62
N ALA A 187 12.22 -15.32 -1.66
CA ALA A 187 12.02 -15.84 -3.02
C ALA A 187 12.32 -17.35 -3.14
N ARG A 188 13.24 -17.88 -2.31
CA ARG A 188 13.49 -19.33 -2.18
C ARG A 188 12.28 -20.10 -1.62
N ASN A 189 11.31 -19.41 -1.01
CA ASN A 189 10.15 -19.99 -0.34
C ASN A 189 8.82 -19.84 -1.12
N GLY A 190 8.82 -19.29 -2.34
CA GLY A 190 7.74 -19.50 -3.32
C GLY A 190 6.42 -18.71 -3.17
N LEU A 191 6.42 -17.42 -2.81
CA LEU A 191 5.21 -16.57 -2.94
C LEU A 191 5.03 -16.02 -4.35
N THR A 192 3.83 -16.18 -4.91
CA THR A 192 3.37 -15.48 -6.12
C THR A 192 2.17 -14.59 -5.81
N GLN A 193 1.91 -13.60 -6.70
CA GLN A 193 0.79 -12.65 -6.60
C GLN A 193 -0.59 -13.35 -6.56
N GLU A 194 -0.73 -14.42 -7.34
CA GLU A 194 -1.96 -15.21 -7.46
C GLU A 194 -2.34 -15.92 -6.14
N ILE A 195 -1.34 -16.38 -5.38
CA ILE A 195 -1.54 -16.99 -4.05
C ILE A 195 -2.04 -15.96 -3.04
N LEU A 196 -1.57 -14.70 -3.12
CA LEU A 196 -2.01 -13.64 -2.23
C LEU A 196 -3.47 -13.23 -2.51
N GLU A 197 -3.84 -13.06 -3.78
CA GLU A 197 -5.21 -12.69 -4.15
C GLU A 197 -6.24 -13.73 -3.71
N ARG A 198 -5.88 -15.01 -3.76
CA ARG A 198 -6.73 -16.09 -3.25
C ARG A 198 -6.89 -16.03 -1.73
N LEU A 199 -5.82 -15.70 -1.00
CA LEU A 199 -5.86 -15.57 0.46
C LEU A 199 -6.60 -14.33 0.96
N LEU A 200 -6.58 -13.25 0.17
CA LEU A 200 -7.34 -12.04 0.46
C LEU A 200 -8.83 -12.24 0.16
N ARG A 201 -9.20 -12.98 -0.89
CA ARG A 201 -10.60 -13.34 -1.17
C ARG A 201 -11.25 -14.28 -0.15
N GLU A 202 -10.46 -15.13 0.50
CA GLU A 202 -10.92 -15.95 1.64
C GLU A 202 -10.93 -15.17 2.97
N ALA A 203 -10.83 -13.82 2.94
CA ALA A 203 -10.77 -12.97 4.14
C ALA A 203 -12.08 -12.28 4.52
N ASP A 204 -13.10 -12.36 3.65
CA ASP A 204 -14.50 -11.94 3.82
C ASP A 204 -15.34 -13.06 4.49
#